data_AF-A0A7Y9H2I5-F1
#
_entry.id   AF-A0A7Y9H2I5-F1
#
_cell.length_a   1.000
_cell.length_b   1.000
_cell.length_c   1.000
_cell.angle_alpha   90.00
_cell.angle_beta   90.00
_cell.angle_gamma   90.00
#
_symmetry.space_group_name_H-M   'P 1'
#
loop_
_entity.id
_entity.type
_entity.pdbx_description
1 polymer ?
#
loop_
_entity_poly.entity_id
_entity_poly.type
_entity_poly.pdbx_seq_one_letter_code
_entity_poly.pdbx_strand_id
1 'polypeptide(L)'
;MRALALLLVLLPTLAACSGADGPEEGAGSAEQVAQARDEATAEWRAAVEAELGTTTYDFDALQQDAAVDCMRTSVADWTVELALSGDTSTSGLTRVGLEHACDDVVAAFDEAVAAVEGAADPLDLVCDPGVELSAATAPTAELACANR
;
A
#
# COMPACT_ATOMS: atom_id res chain seq x y z
N MET A 1 45.97 36.33 28.10
CA MET A 1 45.14 36.22 26.88
C MET A 1 43.94 37.14 27.02
N ARG A 2 43.53 37.72 25.90
CA ARG A 2 42.69 38.92 25.74
C ARG A 2 41.28 38.83 26.33
N ALA A 3 40.78 40.01 26.71
CA ALA A 3 39.42 40.34 27.13
C ALA A 3 38.43 40.53 25.95
N LEU A 4 37.18 40.87 26.32
CA LEU A 4 36.02 41.34 25.54
C LEU A 4 35.09 40.26 24.95
N ALA A 5 33.76 40.42 24.90
CA ALA A 5 32.81 41.34 25.54
C ALA A 5 31.39 40.87 25.13
N LEU A 6 30.41 41.09 26.01
CA LEU A 6 28.97 41.01 25.72
C LEU A 6 28.51 42.10 24.74
N LEU A 7 27.56 41.75 23.86
CA LEU A 7 26.56 42.61 23.18
C LEU A 7 25.41 41.63 22.81
N LEU A 8 24.17 41.61 23.35
CA LEU A 8 23.09 42.61 23.31
C LEU A 8 23.10 43.31 21.93
N VAL A 9 22.08 43.25 21.07
CA VAL A 9 20.71 43.70 21.34
C VAL A 9 19.73 43.30 20.19
N LEU A 10 18.43 43.37 20.49
CA LEU A 10 17.29 43.83 19.65
C LEU A 10 16.46 42.82 18.83
N LEU A 11 15.38 42.35 19.47
CA LEU A 11 14.05 42.30 18.86
C LEU A 11 13.62 43.69 18.36
N PRO A 12 12.89 43.75 17.23
CA PRO A 12 11.53 44.30 17.24
C PRO A 12 10.62 43.48 16.30
N THR A 13 9.29 43.43 16.34
CA THR A 13 8.19 43.96 17.15
C THR A 13 6.94 43.34 16.52
N LEU A 14 5.98 42.91 17.33
CA LEU A 14 4.60 42.71 16.92
C LEU A 14 4.05 44.03 16.37
N ALA A 15 3.80 44.11 15.07
CA ALA A 15 3.02 45.17 14.46
C ALA A 15 1.67 44.58 14.04
N ALA A 16 0.67 44.77 14.90
CA ALA A 16 -0.71 44.82 14.45
C ALA A 16 -0.86 46.06 13.58
N CYS A 17 -1.09 45.87 12.27
CA CYS A 17 -1.59 46.89 11.37
C CYS A 17 -2.92 46.40 10.81
N SER A 18 -3.99 47.04 11.25
CA SER A 18 -5.31 47.00 10.66
C SER A 18 -5.30 47.70 9.30
N GLY A 19 -5.74 47.02 8.23
CA GLY A 19 -6.30 47.68 7.05
C GLY A 19 -5.95 47.05 5.69
N ALA A 20 -7.00 46.57 5.01
CA ALA A 20 -7.19 46.41 3.56
C ALA A 20 -6.69 45.14 2.84
N ASP A 21 -7.66 44.25 2.57
CA ASP A 21 -7.96 43.58 1.28
C ASP A 21 -6.91 42.67 0.60
N GLY A 22 -7.02 41.36 0.89
CA GLY A 22 -6.91 40.23 -0.06
C GLY A 22 -5.53 39.59 -0.33
N PRO A 23 -5.47 38.33 -0.82
CA PRO A 23 -6.15 37.13 -0.33
C PRO A 23 -5.14 36.00 0.05
N GLU A 24 -5.51 35.20 1.04
CA GLU A 24 -5.36 33.73 1.07
C GLU A 24 -4.14 33.09 0.36
N GLU A 25 -2.94 33.20 0.93
CA GLU A 25 -1.82 32.31 0.60
C GLU A 25 -1.61 31.31 1.75
N GLY A 26 -2.34 30.19 1.69
CA GLY A 26 -2.22 29.08 2.65
C GLY A 26 -3.33 28.04 2.55
N ALA A 27 -4.50 28.43 2.04
CA ALA A 27 -5.67 27.57 1.83
C ALA A 27 -5.74 26.95 0.42
N GLY A 28 -4.68 27.09 -0.38
CA GLY A 28 -4.63 26.48 -1.72
C GLY A 28 -4.14 25.04 -1.65
N SER A 29 -3.00 24.83 -1.00
CA SER A 29 -2.29 23.54 -1.03
C SER A 29 -2.92 22.46 -0.15
N ALA A 30 -3.50 22.81 1.00
CA ALA A 30 -4.10 21.83 1.89
C ALA A 30 -5.44 21.33 1.32
N GLU A 31 -6.28 22.24 0.86
CA GLU A 31 -7.56 21.95 0.19
C GLU A 31 -7.36 21.15 -1.10
N GLN A 32 -6.35 21.48 -1.92
CA GLN A 32 -6.02 20.71 -3.13
C GLN A 32 -5.55 19.29 -2.81
N VAL A 33 -4.75 19.10 -1.76
CA VAL A 33 -4.32 17.76 -1.31
C VAL A 33 -5.50 16.97 -0.75
N ALA A 34 -6.38 17.60 0.02
CA ALA A 34 -7.59 16.96 0.53
C ALA A 34 -8.51 16.53 -0.61
N GLN A 35 -8.74 17.41 -1.60
CA GLN A 35 -9.55 17.10 -2.77
C GLN A 35 -8.94 15.94 -3.58
N ALA A 36 -7.64 15.96 -3.86
CA ALA A 36 -6.99 14.88 -4.61
C ALA A 36 -7.07 13.54 -3.87
N ARG A 37 -6.97 13.55 -2.53
CA ARG A 37 -7.15 12.34 -1.71
C ARG A 37 -8.58 11.82 -1.77
N ASP A 38 -9.56 12.71 -1.72
CA ASP A 38 -10.98 12.34 -1.81
C ASP A 38 -11.31 11.76 -3.18
N GLU A 39 -10.76 12.34 -4.26
CA GLU A 39 -10.89 11.84 -5.63
C GLU A 39 -10.26 10.44 -5.78
N ALA A 40 -9.02 10.25 -5.33
CA ALA A 40 -8.36 8.93 -5.36
C ALA A 40 -9.13 7.87 -4.54
N THR A 41 -9.70 8.27 -3.40
CA THR A 41 -10.51 7.37 -2.57
C THR A 41 -11.83 7.01 -3.26
N ALA A 42 -12.45 7.97 -3.97
CA ALA A 42 -13.67 7.74 -4.72
C ALA A 42 -13.44 6.81 -5.93
N GLU A 43 -12.32 6.98 -6.64
CA GLU A 43 -11.92 6.11 -7.75
C GLU A 43 -11.71 4.67 -7.26
N TRP A 44 -11.02 4.46 -6.15
CA TRP A 44 -10.82 3.13 -5.59
C TRP A 44 -12.14 2.46 -5.19
N ARG A 45 -13.05 3.18 -4.52
CA ARG A 45 -14.39 2.65 -4.22
C ARG A 45 -15.15 2.22 -5.47
N ALA A 46 -15.10 3.03 -6.53
CA ALA A 46 -15.74 2.71 -7.79
C ALA A 46 -15.14 1.45 -8.45
N ALA A 47 -13.82 1.25 -8.37
CA ALA A 47 -13.16 0.05 -8.87
C ALA A 47 -13.57 -1.21 -8.09
N VAL A 48 -13.62 -1.13 -6.76
CA VAL A 48 -14.10 -2.23 -5.89
C VAL A 48 -15.56 -2.56 -6.18
N GLU A 49 -16.41 -1.55 -6.37
CA GLU A 49 -17.82 -1.73 -6.72
C GLU A 49 -18.00 -2.42 -8.07
N ALA A 50 -17.19 -2.06 -9.06
CA ALA A 50 -17.20 -2.67 -10.37
C ALA A 50 -16.79 -4.16 -10.30
N GLU A 51 -15.79 -4.49 -9.48
CA GLU A 51 -15.30 -5.85 -9.30
C GLU A 51 -16.30 -6.72 -8.53
N LEU A 52 -16.87 -6.20 -7.43
CA LEU A 52 -17.82 -6.94 -6.59
C LEU A 52 -19.24 -7.00 -7.17
N GLY A 53 -19.62 -6.06 -8.03
CA GLY A 53 -21.00 -5.88 -8.48
C GLY A 53 -21.96 -5.45 -7.37
N THR A 54 -21.45 -4.86 -6.27
CA THR A 54 -22.25 -4.40 -5.13
C THR A 54 -21.62 -3.18 -4.45
N THR A 55 -22.45 -2.36 -3.81
CA THR A 55 -22.02 -1.23 -2.96
C THR A 55 -21.94 -1.61 -1.47
N THR A 56 -22.14 -2.89 -1.14
CA THR A 56 -22.09 -3.39 0.25
C THR A 56 -20.80 -4.15 0.49
N TYR A 57 -19.80 -3.46 1.02
CA TYR A 57 -18.49 -4.00 1.36
C TYR A 57 -17.84 -3.16 2.47
N ASP A 58 -16.85 -3.73 3.15
CA ASP A 58 -16.05 -3.02 4.15
C ASP A 58 -14.82 -2.42 3.46
N PHE A 59 -14.94 -1.16 3.04
CA PHE A 59 -13.85 -0.48 2.35
C PHE A 59 -12.62 -0.30 3.25
N ASP A 60 -12.82 0.00 4.53
CA ASP A 60 -11.70 0.24 5.45
C ASP A 60 -10.90 -1.04 5.70
N ALA A 61 -11.56 -2.21 5.73
CA ALA A 61 -10.90 -3.50 5.76
C ALA A 61 -10.07 -3.74 4.48
N LEU A 62 -10.63 -3.49 3.30
CA LEU A 62 -9.91 -3.64 2.03
C LEU A 62 -8.67 -2.73 1.94
N GLN A 63 -8.74 -1.51 2.47
CA GLN A 63 -7.58 -0.63 2.53
C GLN A 63 -6.48 -1.15 3.45
N GLN A 64 -6.85 -1.80 4.57
CA GLN A 64 -5.89 -2.39 5.50
C GLN A 64 -5.23 -3.62 4.88
N ASP A 65 -6.00 -4.48 4.22
CA ASP A 65 -5.49 -5.66 3.53
C ASP A 65 -4.50 -5.24 2.42
N ALA A 66 -4.87 -4.25 1.60
CA ALA A 66 -3.97 -3.72 0.57
C ALA A 66 -2.66 -3.18 1.16
N ALA A 67 -2.70 -2.50 2.32
CA ALA A 67 -1.50 -2.01 2.98
C ALA A 67 -0.57 -3.14 3.49
N VAL A 68 -1.15 -4.27 3.94
CA VAL A 68 -0.38 -5.47 4.30
C VAL A 68 0.21 -6.09 3.04
N ASP A 69 -0.58 -6.18 1.97
CA ASP A 69 -0.17 -6.75 0.70
C ASP A 69 0.95 -5.96 0.01
N CYS A 70 0.99 -4.64 0.19
CA CYS A 70 2.11 -3.81 -0.28
C CYS A 70 3.47 -4.20 0.31
N MET A 71 3.50 -4.90 1.45
CA MET A 71 4.75 -5.40 2.03
C MET A 71 5.32 -6.61 1.25
N ARG A 72 4.50 -7.24 0.41
CA ARG A 72 4.86 -8.41 -0.37
C ARG A 72 5.32 -7.97 -1.74
N THR A 73 6.63 -7.81 -1.90
CA THR A 73 7.21 -7.15 -3.09
C THR A 73 7.76 -8.11 -4.15
N SER A 74 7.77 -9.42 -3.88
CA SER A 74 8.37 -10.42 -4.76
C SER A 74 7.35 -11.42 -5.29
N VAL A 75 7.59 -11.91 -6.51
CA VAL A 75 6.80 -12.98 -7.13
C VAL A 75 6.79 -14.24 -6.25
N ALA A 76 7.92 -14.58 -5.65
CA ALA A 76 8.04 -15.75 -4.77
C ALA A 76 7.14 -15.63 -3.54
N ASP A 77 7.12 -14.47 -2.88
CA ASP A 77 6.27 -14.28 -1.71
C ASP A 77 4.79 -14.30 -2.07
N TRP A 78 4.42 -13.71 -3.21
CA TRP A 78 3.05 -13.77 -3.75
C TRP A 78 2.63 -15.18 -4.14
N THR A 79 3.54 -15.94 -4.75
CA THR A 79 3.27 -17.33 -5.13
C THR A 79 2.99 -18.17 -3.90
N VAL A 80 3.77 -18.01 -2.81
CA VAL A 80 3.51 -18.73 -1.56
C VAL A 80 2.16 -18.33 -0.97
N GLU A 81 1.85 -17.04 -0.88
CA GLU A 81 0.56 -16.58 -0.35
C GLU A 81 -0.62 -17.19 -1.12
N LEU A 82 -0.62 -17.06 -2.44
CA LEU A 82 -1.69 -17.52 -3.31
C LEU A 82 -1.81 -19.06 -3.33
N ALA A 83 -0.68 -19.76 -3.35
CA ALA A 83 -0.67 -21.22 -3.34
C ALA A 83 -1.16 -21.79 -2.00
N LEU A 84 -0.83 -21.14 -0.87
CA LEU A 84 -1.25 -21.59 0.45
C LEU A 84 -2.69 -21.19 0.80
N SER A 85 -3.16 -20.03 0.33
CA SER A 85 -4.55 -19.61 0.51
C SER A 85 -5.52 -20.46 -0.32
N GLY A 86 -5.06 -20.96 -1.47
CA GLY A 86 -5.87 -21.68 -2.45
C GLY A 86 -6.94 -20.79 -3.11
N ASP A 87 -6.86 -19.48 -2.92
CA ASP A 87 -7.86 -18.51 -3.37
C ASP A 87 -7.23 -17.53 -4.36
N THR A 88 -7.25 -17.89 -5.64
CA THR A 88 -7.06 -16.94 -6.74
C THR A 88 -8.37 -16.27 -7.15
N SER A 89 -9.52 -16.67 -6.60
CA SER A 89 -10.83 -16.14 -6.97
C SER A 89 -11.06 -14.72 -6.45
N THR A 90 -10.35 -14.33 -5.39
CA THR A 90 -10.31 -12.97 -4.85
C THR A 90 -9.16 -12.12 -5.42
N SER A 91 -8.35 -12.67 -6.33
CA SER A 91 -7.17 -11.98 -6.90
C SER A 91 -7.52 -10.66 -7.60
N GLY A 92 -8.73 -10.52 -8.16
CA GLY A 92 -9.21 -9.27 -8.74
C GLY A 92 -9.31 -8.14 -7.72
N LEU A 93 -9.79 -8.40 -6.50
CA LEU A 93 -9.88 -7.40 -5.44
C LEU A 93 -8.51 -7.03 -4.87
N THR A 94 -7.65 -8.03 -4.68
CA THR A 94 -6.26 -7.79 -4.26
C THR A 94 -5.55 -6.92 -5.29
N ARG A 95 -5.69 -7.22 -6.59
CA ARG A 95 -5.14 -6.42 -7.68
C ARG A 95 -5.63 -4.97 -7.62
N VAL A 96 -6.94 -4.76 -7.51
CA VAL A 96 -7.52 -3.41 -7.38
C VAL A 96 -6.93 -2.68 -6.16
N GLY A 97 -6.81 -3.36 -5.02
CA GLY A 97 -6.17 -2.79 -3.83
C GLY A 97 -4.73 -2.36 -4.07
N LEU A 98 -3.93 -3.21 -4.73
CA LEU A 98 -2.53 -2.92 -5.06
C LEU A 98 -2.40 -1.76 -6.04
N GLU A 99 -3.22 -1.68 -7.09
CA GLU A 99 -3.19 -0.57 -8.07
C GLU A 99 -3.40 0.79 -7.42
N HIS A 100 -4.18 0.86 -6.34
CA HIS A 100 -4.44 2.09 -5.60
C HIS A 100 -3.51 2.35 -4.41
N ALA A 101 -2.92 1.31 -3.81
CA ALA A 101 -2.07 1.44 -2.62
C ALA A 101 -0.57 1.42 -2.93
N CYS A 102 -0.12 0.61 -3.89
CA CYS A 102 1.27 0.36 -4.25
C CYS A 102 1.38 -0.28 -5.65
N ASP A 103 1.34 0.56 -6.68
CA ASP A 103 1.35 0.14 -8.09
C ASP A 103 2.62 -0.62 -8.49
N ASP A 104 3.73 -0.38 -7.80
CA ASP A 104 5.01 -1.04 -8.02
C ASP A 104 5.00 -2.55 -7.72
N VAL A 105 4.04 -3.03 -6.94
CA VAL A 105 3.90 -4.45 -6.56
C VAL A 105 3.03 -5.23 -7.57
N VAL A 106 2.18 -4.56 -8.34
CA VAL A 106 1.16 -5.19 -9.21
C VAL A 106 1.78 -6.19 -10.20
N ALA A 107 2.93 -5.86 -10.80
CA ALA A 107 3.58 -6.75 -11.75
C ALA A 107 4.03 -8.08 -11.12
N ALA A 108 4.55 -8.03 -9.88
CA ALA A 108 4.95 -9.22 -9.15
C ALA A 108 3.75 -10.08 -8.73
N PHE A 109 2.65 -9.42 -8.35
CA PHE A 109 1.38 -10.08 -8.05
C PHE A 109 0.82 -10.80 -9.29
N ASP A 110 0.74 -10.13 -10.43
CA ASP A 110 0.19 -10.70 -11.68
C ASP A 110 0.98 -11.93 -12.15
N GLU A 111 2.31 -11.87 -12.07
CA GLU A 111 3.17 -12.99 -12.43
C GLU A 111 2.93 -14.20 -11.50
N ALA A 112 2.74 -13.96 -10.20
CA ALA A 112 2.43 -15.01 -9.24
C ALA A 112 1.04 -15.62 -9.45
N VAL A 113 0.01 -14.81 -9.75
CA VAL A 113 -1.32 -15.30 -10.12
C VAL A 113 -1.23 -16.22 -11.33
N ALA A 114 -0.54 -15.79 -12.39
CA ALA A 114 -0.37 -16.60 -13.59
C ALA A 114 0.38 -17.92 -13.32
N ALA A 115 1.39 -17.90 -12.44
CA ALA A 115 2.10 -19.11 -12.04
C ALA A 115 1.19 -20.10 -11.30
N VAL A 116 0.41 -19.61 -10.33
CA VAL A 116 -0.52 -20.43 -9.53
C VAL A 116 -1.66 -21.00 -10.38
N GLU A 117 -2.27 -20.20 -11.25
CA GLU A 117 -3.33 -20.66 -12.17
C GLU A 117 -2.82 -21.66 -13.22
N GLY A 118 -1.55 -21.54 -13.61
CA GLY A 118 -0.89 -22.46 -14.54
C GLY A 118 -0.43 -23.79 -13.91
N ALA A 119 -0.39 -23.88 -12.58
CA ALA A 119 0.08 -25.07 -11.88
C ALA A 119 -0.98 -26.17 -11.86
N ALA A 120 -0.54 -27.43 -12.01
CA ALA A 120 -1.42 -28.59 -11.84
C ALA A 120 -1.85 -28.75 -10.36
N ASP A 121 -0.93 -28.47 -9.44
CA ASP A 121 -1.16 -28.32 -8.01
C ASP A 121 -0.37 -27.09 -7.52
N PRO A 122 -1.03 -26.02 -7.04
CA PRO A 122 -0.36 -24.85 -6.51
C PRO A 122 0.67 -25.15 -5.42
N LEU A 123 0.47 -26.20 -4.62
CA LEU A 123 1.42 -26.55 -3.56
C LEU A 123 2.75 -27.08 -4.10
N ASP A 124 2.83 -27.54 -5.35
CA ASP A 124 4.10 -27.89 -5.98
C ASP A 124 5.02 -26.67 -6.14
N LEU A 125 4.44 -25.48 -6.32
CA LEU A 125 5.20 -24.22 -6.40
C LEU A 125 5.85 -23.82 -5.07
N VAL A 126 5.45 -24.45 -3.97
CA VAL A 126 5.92 -24.14 -2.61
C VAL A 126 6.72 -25.30 -2.01
N CYS A 127 6.29 -26.54 -2.26
CA CYS A 127 6.78 -27.72 -1.58
C CYS A 127 7.79 -28.56 -2.37
N ASP A 128 8.02 -28.28 -3.65
CA ASP A 128 8.93 -29.07 -4.46
C ASP A 128 10.41 -28.84 -4.08
N PRO A 129 11.26 -29.88 -4.21
CA PRO A 129 12.69 -29.73 -4.00
C PRO A 129 13.29 -28.68 -4.95
N GLY A 130 13.95 -27.67 -4.38
CA GLY A 130 14.63 -26.61 -5.15
C GLY A 130 13.82 -25.33 -5.30
N VAL A 131 12.63 -25.23 -4.71
CA VAL A 131 11.92 -23.96 -4.53
C VAL A 131 12.73 -23.07 -3.56
N GLU A 132 13.13 -21.88 -4.02
CA GLU A 132 13.78 -20.88 -3.17
C GLU A 132 12.73 -20.03 -2.48
N LEU A 133 12.62 -20.16 -1.16
CA LEU A 133 11.71 -19.39 -0.32
C LEU A 133 12.45 -18.25 0.35
N SER A 134 11.74 -17.12 0.52
CA SER A 134 12.28 -16.02 1.32
C SER A 134 12.30 -16.42 2.80
N ALA A 135 13.14 -15.75 3.59
CA ALA A 135 13.16 -15.97 5.04
C ALA A 135 11.81 -15.66 5.70
N ALA A 136 10.97 -14.82 5.08
CA ALA A 136 9.65 -14.48 5.58
C ALA A 136 8.62 -15.60 5.31
N THR A 137 8.71 -16.29 4.17
CA THR A 137 7.73 -17.28 3.75
C THR A 137 8.11 -18.73 4.08
N ALA A 138 9.39 -19.01 4.30
CA ALA A 138 9.89 -20.34 4.62
C ALA A 138 9.16 -21.02 5.81
N PRO A 139 8.91 -20.37 6.96
CA PRO A 139 8.26 -21.05 8.09
C PRO A 139 6.83 -21.51 7.79
N THR A 140 6.06 -20.68 7.07
CA THR A 140 4.67 -20.98 6.71
C THR A 140 4.61 -22.10 5.66
N ALA A 141 5.49 -22.03 4.66
CA ALA A 141 5.64 -23.08 3.66
C ALA A 141 6.06 -24.42 4.27
N GLU A 142 7.04 -24.45 5.17
CA GLU A 142 7.47 -25.66 5.87
C GLU A 142 6.32 -26.33 6.61
N LEU A 143 5.49 -25.55 7.31
CA LEU A 143 4.31 -26.08 8.01
C LEU A 143 3.28 -26.65 7.03
N ALA A 144 3.00 -25.97 5.93
CA ALA A 144 2.06 -26.45 4.92
C ALA A 144 2.55 -27.75 4.27
N CYS A 145 3.81 -27.79 3.84
CA CYS A 145 4.40 -28.94 3.17
C CYS A 145 4.55 -30.17 4.08
N ALA A 146 4.75 -29.97 5.39
CA ALA A 146 4.80 -31.06 6.36
C ALA A 146 3.43 -31.76 6.57
N ASN A 147 2.32 -31.10 6.20
CA ASN A 147 0.95 -31.61 6.39
C ASN A 147 0.27 -32.02 5.07
N ARG A 148 1.03 -32.09 3.97
CA ARG A 148 0.55 -32.50 2.64
C ARG A 148 0.37 -34.01 2.51
#